data_AF-A0A952P4X9-F1
#
_entry.id   AF-A0A952P4X9-F1
#
_cell.length_a   1.000
_cell.length_b   1.000
_cell.length_c   1.000
_cell.angle_alpha   90.00
_cell.angle_beta   90.00
_cell.angle_gamma   90.00
#
_symmetry.space_group_name_H-M   'P 1'
#
loop_
_entity.id
_entity.type
_entity.pdbx_description
1 polymer ?
#
loop_
_entity_poly.entity_id
_entity_poly.type
_entity_poly.pdbx_seq_one_letter_code
_entity_poly.pdbx_strand_id
1 'polypeptide(L)'
;MTKSIIATISSEHMSKPKLSVAMIVLSIFFCKNLLADSQCTSTNTALKSKSSNLEKQIESITFLIEKSGFPQLPLELVFQVDVTDSEQVKRRLLEVRKLTTVDSVQNTRDYEALLRCSSEAKEQSEIAEYARRVAYLNILKVKFFEFPEDKQKVLVENYISQRSLSNDRATVQKEVQKTEAALTEAQSKLSQSSETFGDSDGASKDEDLAVAKTTLQQYLADYATEHLEFLKLIEEKKVSLDKIKAEVGALIQREQSDNANVAELLPPSNLNWEQTVDFISDLFKGLNVGTQIDLPEPLEPQNKFSDEDAKDYSTYIKAYAEAKRARLDQTQKRTEIVNDLRFQAFQVLTEAGQLRSRLFLNCDRTSKCDGHRSLNAKNLADFAREIEIVPIKVQAGGVSKVLEFKGKLSAGVDGWIDLFQQVVALFILLAIPLILLRTLNWFNVKLDSTRKSILSRSMMDFRKRTSIALWISRINPFIPASGMAIGIWTARQLIETT
;
A
#
# COMPACT_ATOMS: atom_id res chain seq x y z
N MET A 1 2.32 55.06 0.78
CA MET A 1 2.23 54.72 -0.66
C MET A 1 3.60 54.23 -1.14
N THR A 2 3.63 52.99 -1.65
CA THR A 2 4.54 52.45 -2.68
C THR A 2 6.07 52.43 -2.51
N LYS A 3 6.58 51.18 -2.46
CA LYS A 3 7.74 50.60 -3.19
C LYS A 3 9.15 51.16 -2.85
N SER A 4 10.27 50.45 -2.93
CA SER A 4 10.69 49.04 -3.07
C SER A 4 12.22 49.10 -3.31
N ILE A 5 12.92 47.97 -3.15
CA ILE A 5 14.18 47.53 -3.78
C ILE A 5 15.57 47.95 -3.19
N ILE A 6 16.44 46.91 -3.14
CA ILE A 6 17.92 46.80 -3.26
C ILE A 6 18.70 46.92 -1.93
N ALA A 7 19.17 45.84 -1.28
CA ALA A 7 20.07 44.72 -1.69
C ALA A 7 21.57 45.08 -1.75
N THR A 8 22.26 44.68 -0.68
CA THR A 8 23.47 43.84 -0.64
C THR A 8 24.73 44.31 -1.37
N ILE A 9 25.73 44.61 -0.54
CA ILE A 9 27.14 44.87 -0.85
C ILE A 9 27.82 43.57 -1.33
N SER A 10 28.54 43.68 -2.44
CA SER A 10 29.46 42.71 -3.02
C SER A 10 30.91 43.10 -2.68
N SER A 11 31.72 42.15 -2.21
CA SER A 11 32.82 41.57 -3.01
C SER A 11 33.85 40.87 -2.12
N GLU A 12 34.00 39.57 -2.37
CA GLU A 12 35.06 38.69 -1.92
C GLU A 12 36.42 38.92 -2.62
N HIS A 13 37.42 38.20 -2.10
CA HIS A 13 38.67 37.71 -2.71
C HIS A 13 39.92 38.61 -2.57
N MET A 14 41.11 38.10 -2.27
CA MET A 14 41.70 36.74 -2.34
C MET A 14 43.05 36.77 -1.61
N SER A 15 43.50 35.67 -0.98
CA SER A 15 44.91 35.21 -1.02
C SER A 15 45.13 33.95 -0.15
N LYS A 16 45.58 32.86 -0.79
CA LYS A 16 46.02 31.58 -0.19
C LYS A 16 47.32 31.75 0.61
N PRO A 17 47.68 30.78 1.48
CA PRO A 17 48.83 29.95 1.10
C PRO A 17 48.73 28.46 1.50
N LYS A 18 49.46 27.65 0.73
CA LYS A 18 49.89 26.27 1.05
C LYS A 18 50.96 26.34 2.15
N LEU A 19 50.84 25.56 3.22
CA LEU A 19 51.93 24.79 3.86
C LEU A 19 51.44 24.10 5.13
N SER A 20 51.67 22.79 5.23
CA SER A 20 52.02 22.03 6.44
C SER A 20 51.31 20.67 6.49
N VAL A 21 51.83 19.76 5.67
CA VAL A 21 51.54 18.30 5.72
C VAL A 21 52.28 17.64 6.90
N ALA A 22 52.90 18.40 7.81
CA ALA A 22 53.82 17.84 8.81
C ALA A 22 53.35 17.93 10.28
N MET A 23 52.15 18.46 10.58
CA MET A 23 51.72 18.62 11.99
C MET A 23 50.44 17.89 12.42
N ILE A 24 49.85 17.04 11.58
CA ILE A 24 48.68 16.22 11.95
C ILE A 24 49.05 14.75 12.24
N VAL A 25 50.27 14.33 11.89
CA VAL A 25 50.72 12.93 12.08
C VAL A 25 51.17 12.64 13.52
N LEU A 26 51.42 13.66 14.35
CA LEU A 26 51.88 13.45 15.74
C LEU A 26 50.78 13.50 16.81
N SER A 27 49.57 13.96 16.50
CA SER A 27 48.42 13.95 17.42
C SER A 27 47.55 12.69 17.32
N ILE A 28 47.77 11.85 16.31
CA ILE A 28 47.06 10.56 16.16
C ILE A 28 47.79 9.40 16.87
N PHE A 29 49.05 9.59 17.29
CA PHE A 29 49.83 8.54 17.95
C PHE A 29 49.80 8.55 19.49
N PHE A 30 49.27 9.59 20.14
CA PHE A 30 49.19 9.66 21.61
C PHE A 30 47.77 9.57 22.22
N CYS A 31 46.71 9.42 21.42
CA CYS A 31 45.35 9.18 21.92
C CYS A 31 44.88 7.71 21.84
N LYS A 32 45.79 6.75 21.58
CA LYS A 32 45.40 5.33 21.47
C LYS A 32 45.25 4.58 22.80
N ASN A 33 45.61 5.17 23.95
CA ASN A 33 45.54 4.48 25.25
C ASN A 33 44.78 5.24 26.36
N LEU A 34 44.00 6.27 26.04
CA LEU A 34 43.30 7.08 27.08
C LEU A 34 41.80 7.32 26.83
N LEU A 35 41.19 6.61 25.89
CA LEU A 35 39.74 6.66 25.62
C LEU A 35 39.07 5.27 25.67
N ALA A 36 39.66 4.33 26.42
CA ALA A 36 39.07 3.02 26.65
C ALA A 36 38.19 2.95 27.92
N ASP A 37 38.19 3.97 28.78
CA ASP A 37 37.65 3.86 30.15
C ASP A 37 36.47 4.80 30.50
N SER A 38 35.94 5.63 29.58
CA SER A 38 35.00 6.70 29.97
C SER A 38 33.60 6.68 29.34
N GLN A 39 33.12 5.58 28.75
CA GLN A 39 31.73 5.52 28.24
C GLN A 39 30.99 4.20 28.51
N CYS A 40 31.17 3.60 29.68
CA CYS A 40 30.22 2.58 30.16
C CYS A 40 28.98 3.27 30.77
N THR A 41 28.18 3.97 29.94
CA THR A 41 26.85 4.43 30.35
C THR A 41 25.90 3.23 30.41
N SER A 42 25.48 2.83 31.62
CA SER A 42 24.50 1.77 31.92
C SER A 42 24.42 0.65 30.87
N THR A 43 25.37 -0.27 30.92
CA THR A 43 25.40 -1.50 30.12
C THR A 43 24.07 -2.22 30.09
N ASN A 44 23.36 -2.23 31.22
CA ASN A 44 22.07 -2.88 31.37
C ASN A 44 20.99 -2.24 30.48
N THR A 45 20.92 -0.90 30.39
CA THR A 45 19.94 -0.21 29.53
C THR A 45 20.28 -0.38 28.05
N ALA A 46 21.57 -0.33 27.72
CA ALA A 46 22.07 -0.55 26.36
C ALA A 46 21.81 -1.99 25.88
N LEU A 47 22.10 -2.99 26.72
CA LEU A 47 21.86 -4.41 26.44
C LEU A 47 20.36 -4.70 26.30
N LYS A 48 19.51 -4.17 27.19
CA LYS A 48 18.04 -4.31 27.09
C LYS A 48 17.49 -3.73 25.79
N SER A 49 17.93 -2.53 25.40
CA SER A 49 17.50 -1.92 24.14
C SER A 49 17.95 -2.71 22.91
N LYS A 50 19.21 -3.19 22.90
CA LYS A 50 19.76 -4.04 21.83
C LYS A 50 19.06 -5.39 21.75
N SER A 51 18.79 -6.01 22.89
CA SER A 51 18.08 -7.30 22.98
C SER A 51 16.63 -7.17 22.49
N SER A 52 15.91 -6.12 22.91
CA SER A 52 14.55 -5.85 22.42
C SER A 52 14.51 -5.58 20.91
N ASN A 53 15.48 -4.81 20.37
CA ASN A 53 15.56 -4.60 18.93
C ASN A 53 15.88 -5.91 18.18
N LEU A 54 16.78 -6.73 18.73
CA LEU A 54 17.12 -8.04 18.17
C LEU A 54 15.91 -8.98 18.12
N GLU A 55 15.09 -8.99 19.17
CA GLU A 55 13.86 -9.78 19.24
C GLU A 55 12.86 -9.36 18.17
N LYS A 56 12.67 -8.05 17.96
CA LYS A 56 11.84 -7.52 16.87
C LYS A 56 12.36 -7.90 15.48
N GLN A 57 13.69 -7.97 15.30
CA GLN A 57 14.29 -8.43 14.04
C GLN A 57 14.06 -9.93 13.83
N ILE A 58 14.19 -10.74 14.89
CA ILE A 58 13.92 -12.18 14.83
C ILE A 58 12.46 -12.42 14.48
N GLU A 59 11.51 -11.79 15.18
CA GLU A 59 10.07 -11.90 14.86
C GLU A 59 9.77 -11.49 13.42
N SER A 60 10.36 -10.38 12.96
CA SER A 60 10.18 -9.87 11.59
C SER A 60 10.67 -10.86 10.53
N ILE A 61 11.87 -11.43 10.70
CA ILE A 61 12.40 -12.42 9.75
C ILE A 61 11.68 -13.77 9.85
N THR A 62 11.25 -14.15 11.05
CA THR A 62 10.49 -15.39 11.26
C THR A 62 9.12 -15.27 10.58
N PHE A 63 8.47 -14.11 10.67
CA PHE A 63 7.28 -13.82 9.88
C PHE A 63 7.56 -13.87 8.36
N LEU A 64 8.67 -13.30 7.91
CA LEU A 64 9.06 -13.32 6.49
C LEU A 64 9.25 -14.75 5.95
N ILE A 65 9.83 -15.66 6.74
CA ILE A 65 10.18 -17.03 6.29
C ILE A 65 9.04 -18.02 6.58
N GLU A 66 8.44 -17.93 7.76
CA GLU A 66 7.54 -18.94 8.35
C GLU A 66 6.10 -18.43 8.51
N LYS A 67 5.85 -17.14 8.25
CA LYS A 67 4.56 -16.45 8.43
C LYS A 67 3.97 -16.57 9.84
N SER A 68 4.83 -16.78 10.84
CA SER A 68 4.46 -16.79 12.25
C SER A 68 4.84 -15.45 12.90
N GLY A 69 3.91 -14.86 13.67
CA GLY A 69 4.10 -13.56 14.31
C GLY A 69 3.61 -12.37 13.48
N PHE A 70 4.15 -11.17 13.73
CA PHE A 70 3.79 -9.92 13.03
C PHE A 70 5.04 -9.18 12.52
N PRO A 71 4.98 -8.54 11.34
CA PRO A 71 6.12 -7.81 10.77
C PRO A 71 6.34 -6.48 11.49
N GLN A 72 7.30 -6.42 12.42
CA GLN A 72 7.55 -5.22 13.24
C GLN A 72 8.45 -4.17 12.56
N LEU A 73 9.42 -4.59 11.74
CA LEU A 73 10.50 -3.71 11.25
C LEU A 73 10.57 -3.64 9.71
N PRO A 74 11.05 -2.52 9.12
CA PRO A 74 11.40 -2.48 7.70
C PRO A 74 12.47 -3.50 7.35
N LEU A 75 12.38 -4.08 6.15
CA LEU A 75 13.35 -5.07 5.69
C LEU A 75 14.77 -4.48 5.63
N GLU A 76 14.88 -3.18 5.36
CA GLU A 76 16.14 -2.44 5.37
C GLU A 76 16.75 -2.41 6.78
N LEU A 77 15.94 -2.31 7.84
CA LEU A 77 16.44 -2.37 9.22
C LEU A 77 16.77 -3.80 9.67
N VAL A 78 16.07 -4.78 9.10
CA VAL A 78 16.26 -6.19 9.43
C VAL A 78 17.53 -6.75 8.74
N PHE A 79 17.70 -6.49 7.45
CA PHE A 79 18.82 -7.00 6.65
C PHE A 79 20.01 -6.03 6.58
N GLN A 80 19.80 -4.73 6.88
CA GLN A 80 20.78 -3.64 6.75
C GLN A 80 21.24 -3.40 5.30
N VAL A 81 20.48 -3.92 4.33
CA VAL A 81 20.70 -3.78 2.89
C VAL A 81 19.36 -3.72 2.18
N ASP A 82 19.36 -3.18 0.97
CA ASP A 82 18.22 -3.32 0.08
C ASP A 82 18.13 -4.78 -0.40
N VAL A 83 17.01 -5.43 -0.09
CA VAL A 83 16.76 -6.84 -0.42
C VAL A 83 16.39 -7.02 -1.89
N THR A 84 16.08 -5.92 -2.60
CA THR A 84 15.75 -5.92 -4.03
C THR A 84 16.98 -5.81 -4.94
N ASP A 85 18.12 -5.37 -4.39
CA ASP A 85 19.41 -5.28 -5.11
C ASP A 85 20.22 -6.59 -4.96
N SER A 86 20.30 -7.35 -6.05
CA SER A 86 20.96 -8.67 -6.08
C SER A 86 22.45 -8.62 -5.75
N GLU A 87 23.15 -7.51 -6.04
CA GLU A 87 24.58 -7.37 -5.75
C GLU A 87 24.81 -7.05 -4.27
N GLN A 88 23.94 -6.23 -3.66
CA GLN A 88 23.98 -5.99 -2.21
C GLN A 88 23.62 -7.24 -1.42
N VAL A 89 22.61 -8.00 -1.85
CA VAL A 89 22.21 -9.27 -1.24
C VAL A 89 23.37 -10.27 -1.24
N LYS A 90 24.09 -10.44 -2.36
CA LYS A 90 25.25 -11.35 -2.45
C LYS A 90 26.38 -10.94 -1.50
N ARG A 91 26.73 -9.65 -1.45
CA ARG A 91 27.76 -9.14 -0.51
C ARG A 91 27.33 -9.39 0.93
N ARG A 92 26.07 -9.10 1.25
CA ARG A 92 25.53 -9.27 2.59
C ARG A 92 25.47 -10.74 3.01
N LEU A 93 25.11 -11.65 2.10
CA LEU A 93 25.11 -13.09 2.35
C LEU A 93 26.51 -13.58 2.76
N LEU A 94 27.57 -13.11 2.09
CA LEU A 94 28.95 -13.47 2.42
C LEU A 94 29.40 -12.94 3.79
N GLU A 95 28.93 -11.76 4.20
CA GLU A 95 29.19 -11.21 5.54
C GLU A 95 28.43 -11.97 6.62
N VAL A 96 27.14 -12.21 6.43
CA VAL A 96 26.26 -12.84 7.42
C VAL A 96 26.62 -14.32 7.61
N ARG A 97 27.05 -15.03 6.56
CA ARG A 97 27.56 -16.41 6.67
C ARG A 97 28.75 -16.56 7.61
N LYS A 98 29.57 -15.52 7.76
CA LYS A 98 30.71 -15.53 8.70
C LYS A 98 30.28 -15.35 10.16
N LEU A 99 29.01 -14.99 10.41
CA LEU A 99 28.47 -14.64 11.73
C LEU A 99 27.33 -15.57 12.18
N THR A 100 27.22 -16.77 11.61
CA THR A 100 26.17 -17.75 11.92
C THR A 100 26.46 -18.60 13.17
N THR A 101 27.68 -18.54 13.71
CA THR A 101 28.08 -19.30 14.90
C THR A 101 28.29 -18.38 16.10
N VAL A 102 28.04 -18.89 17.30
CA VAL A 102 28.20 -18.10 18.54
C VAL A 102 29.63 -17.59 18.67
N ASP A 103 30.63 -18.44 18.42
CA ASP A 103 32.05 -18.08 18.50
C ASP A 103 32.42 -16.95 17.54
N SER A 104 31.87 -16.95 16.32
CA SER A 104 32.09 -15.89 15.35
C SER A 104 31.48 -14.55 15.77
N VAL A 105 30.32 -14.58 16.43
CA VAL A 105 29.66 -13.38 16.97
C VAL A 105 30.42 -12.84 18.18
N GLN A 106 30.95 -13.73 19.03
CA GLN A 106 31.74 -13.34 20.20
C GLN A 106 33.04 -12.62 19.83
N ASN A 107 33.62 -12.92 18.67
CA ASN A 107 34.81 -12.25 18.14
C ASN A 107 34.52 -10.89 17.47
N THR A 108 33.30 -10.36 17.57
CA THR A 108 32.95 -9.05 17.03
C THR A 108 33.28 -7.92 18.01
N ARG A 109 33.67 -6.77 17.47
CA ARG A 109 33.96 -5.55 18.27
C ARG A 109 32.78 -5.13 19.15
N ASP A 110 31.56 -5.34 18.66
CA ASP A 110 30.33 -4.98 19.38
C ASP A 110 30.12 -5.89 20.61
N TYR A 111 30.43 -7.19 20.49
CA TYR A 111 30.36 -8.11 21.62
C TYR A 111 31.46 -7.84 22.64
N GLU A 112 32.70 -7.62 22.18
CA GLU A 112 33.81 -7.24 23.05
C GLU A 112 33.54 -5.95 23.83
N ALA A 113 32.91 -4.95 23.19
CA ALA A 113 32.53 -3.70 23.85
C ALA A 113 31.48 -3.92 24.96
N LEU A 114 30.50 -4.80 24.74
CA LEU A 114 29.51 -5.16 25.76
C LEU A 114 30.13 -5.92 26.93
N LEU A 115 31.06 -6.84 26.64
CA LEU A 115 31.75 -7.63 27.66
C LEU A 115 32.65 -6.76 28.54
N ARG A 116 33.42 -5.84 27.93
CA ARG A 116 34.36 -4.95 28.65
C ARG A 116 33.69 -4.04 29.67
N CYS A 117 32.43 -3.70 29.45
CA CYS A 117 31.67 -2.88 30.38
C CYS A 117 30.85 -3.70 31.41
N SER A 118 30.92 -5.03 31.41
CA SER A 118 30.16 -5.89 32.34
C SER A 118 31.02 -6.40 33.50
N SER A 119 30.59 -6.18 34.75
CA SER A 119 31.29 -6.66 35.95
C SER A 119 30.57 -7.81 36.67
N GLU A 120 29.28 -8.04 36.39
CA GLU A 120 28.46 -9.04 37.09
C GLU A 120 28.28 -10.33 36.28
N ALA A 121 28.36 -11.48 36.95
CA ALA A 121 28.16 -12.80 36.33
C ALA A 121 26.77 -12.96 35.67
N LYS A 122 25.76 -12.28 36.20
CA LYS A 122 24.41 -12.27 35.63
C LYS A 122 24.35 -11.52 34.29
N GLU A 123 25.00 -10.36 34.19
CA GLU A 123 25.07 -9.58 32.95
C GLU A 123 25.88 -10.32 31.87
N GLN A 124 26.95 -11.02 32.26
CA GLN A 124 27.72 -11.86 31.34
C GLN A 124 26.89 -13.01 30.74
N SER A 125 25.99 -13.61 31.53
CA SER A 125 25.04 -14.62 31.05
C SER A 125 24.04 -14.03 30.05
N GLU A 126 23.50 -12.84 30.32
CA GLU A 126 22.56 -12.15 29.40
C GLU A 126 23.25 -11.73 28.10
N ILE A 127 24.52 -11.31 28.15
CA ILE A 127 25.35 -10.99 26.98
C ILE A 127 25.63 -12.26 26.15
N ALA A 128 25.90 -13.41 26.80
CA ALA A 128 26.06 -14.69 26.11
C ALA A 128 24.76 -15.15 25.43
N GLU A 129 23.60 -14.94 26.06
CA GLU A 129 22.30 -15.19 25.43
C GLU A 129 22.07 -14.29 24.21
N TYR A 130 22.40 -12.99 24.33
CA TYR A 130 22.35 -12.05 23.21
C TYR A 130 23.18 -12.54 22.00
N ALA A 131 24.41 -13.02 22.21
CA ALA A 131 25.23 -13.57 21.13
C ALA A 131 24.60 -14.81 20.46
N ARG A 132 23.96 -15.69 21.23
CA ARG A 132 23.21 -16.84 20.68
C ARG A 132 22.04 -16.37 19.81
N ARG A 133 21.29 -15.37 20.26
CA ARG A 133 20.17 -14.79 19.51
C ARG A 133 20.63 -14.09 18.22
N VAL A 134 21.80 -13.42 18.25
CA VAL A 134 22.40 -12.81 17.04
C VAL A 134 22.80 -13.89 16.03
N ALA A 135 23.47 -14.96 16.49
CA ALA A 135 23.82 -16.10 15.63
C ALA A 135 22.57 -16.73 15.01
N TYR A 136 21.50 -16.91 15.80
CA TYR A 136 20.21 -17.41 15.32
C TYR A 136 19.57 -16.50 14.27
N LEU A 137 19.54 -15.19 14.50
CA LEU A 137 19.06 -14.22 13.50
C LEU A 137 19.86 -14.33 12.19
N ASN A 138 21.18 -14.48 12.25
CA ASN A 138 22.03 -14.62 11.07
C ASN A 138 21.78 -15.93 10.32
N ILE A 139 21.49 -17.04 11.01
CA ILE A 139 21.05 -18.29 10.38
C ILE A 139 19.76 -18.07 9.59
N LEU A 140 18.78 -17.37 10.16
CA LEU A 140 17.52 -17.08 9.47
C LEU A 140 17.72 -16.15 8.26
N LYS A 141 18.60 -15.13 8.37
CA LYS A 141 18.98 -14.29 7.23
C LYS A 141 19.57 -15.09 6.08
N VAL A 142 20.49 -16.02 6.39
CA VAL A 142 21.07 -16.92 5.38
C VAL A 142 19.99 -17.80 4.76
N LYS A 143 19.12 -18.41 5.57
CA LYS A 143 17.99 -19.22 5.10
C LYS A 143 17.09 -18.46 4.12
N PHE A 144 16.81 -17.19 4.39
CA PHE A 144 16.05 -16.34 3.48
C PHE A 144 16.79 -16.09 2.15
N PHE A 145 18.06 -15.67 2.22
CA PHE A 145 18.88 -15.38 1.03
C PHE A 145 19.20 -16.61 0.16
N GLU A 146 19.05 -17.82 0.70
CA GLU A 146 19.23 -19.07 -0.05
C GLU A 146 17.97 -19.51 -0.82
N PHE A 147 16.82 -18.86 -0.61
CA PHE A 147 15.65 -19.14 -1.45
C PHE A 147 15.88 -18.70 -2.91
N PRO A 148 15.20 -19.32 -3.90
CA PRO A 148 15.20 -18.84 -5.28
C PRO A 148 14.70 -17.39 -5.36
N GLU A 149 15.24 -16.57 -6.28
CA GLU A 149 14.89 -15.14 -6.42
C GLU A 149 13.38 -14.91 -6.56
N ASP A 150 12.69 -15.75 -7.32
CA ASP A 150 11.23 -15.66 -7.50
C ASP A 150 10.47 -15.82 -6.18
N LYS A 151 10.93 -16.75 -5.33
CA LYS A 151 10.35 -16.99 -4.01
C LYS A 151 10.68 -15.84 -3.05
N GLN A 152 11.88 -15.29 -3.12
CA GLN A 152 12.26 -14.13 -2.31
C GLN A 152 11.38 -12.92 -2.62
N LYS A 153 11.15 -12.61 -3.90
CA LYS A 153 10.28 -11.50 -4.33
C LYS A 153 8.86 -11.64 -3.76
N VAL A 154 8.25 -12.83 -3.90
CA VAL A 154 6.91 -13.10 -3.36
C VAL A 154 6.86 -12.93 -1.84
N LEU A 155 7.89 -13.38 -1.12
CA LEU A 155 7.96 -13.22 0.35
C LEU A 155 8.13 -11.75 0.75
N VAL A 156 8.96 -10.99 0.03
CA VAL A 156 9.20 -9.56 0.26
C VAL A 156 7.93 -8.75 0.00
N GLU A 157 7.26 -8.98 -1.13
CA GLU A 157 6.00 -8.29 -1.48
C GLU A 157 4.91 -8.58 -0.45
N ASN A 158 4.77 -9.84 -0.03
CA ASN A 158 3.82 -10.22 1.02
C ASN A 158 4.18 -9.55 2.36
N TYR A 159 5.46 -9.51 2.73
CA TYR A 159 5.93 -8.84 3.94
C TYR A 159 5.62 -7.35 3.94
N ILE A 160 5.93 -6.65 2.85
CA ILE A 160 5.69 -5.21 2.71
C ILE A 160 4.19 -4.94 2.79
N SER A 161 3.36 -5.71 2.09
CA SER A 161 1.90 -5.63 2.18
C SER A 161 1.40 -5.85 3.61
N GLN A 162 1.81 -6.92 4.29
CA GLN A 162 1.36 -7.22 5.65
C GLN A 162 1.83 -6.17 6.68
N ARG A 163 2.99 -5.58 6.45
CA ARG A 163 3.52 -4.52 7.32
C ARG A 163 2.79 -3.20 7.13
N SER A 164 2.42 -2.83 5.90
CA SER A 164 1.57 -1.66 5.69
C SER A 164 0.24 -1.87 6.43
N LEU A 165 -0.38 -3.04 6.29
CA LEU A 165 -1.62 -3.39 7.02
C LEU A 165 -1.49 -3.22 8.55
N SER A 166 -0.40 -3.72 9.14
CA SER A 166 -0.16 -3.62 10.58
C SER A 166 0.03 -2.17 11.04
N ASN A 167 0.77 -1.37 10.26
CA ASN A 167 0.93 0.06 10.53
C ASN A 167 -0.40 0.83 10.38
N ASP A 168 -1.23 0.45 9.42
CA ASP A 168 -2.54 1.07 9.20
C ASP A 168 -3.50 0.75 10.35
N ARG A 169 -3.42 -0.46 10.93
CA ARG A 169 -4.18 -0.82 12.13
C ARG A 169 -3.73 -0.02 13.35
N ALA A 170 -2.42 0.13 13.55
CA ALA A 170 -1.88 0.98 14.61
C ALA A 170 -2.27 2.46 14.44
N THR A 171 -2.40 2.93 13.20
CA THR A 171 -2.84 4.29 12.88
C THR A 171 -4.31 4.50 13.21
N VAL A 172 -5.18 3.56 12.83
CA VAL A 172 -6.61 3.60 13.19
C VAL A 172 -6.79 3.55 14.72
N GLN A 173 -6.06 2.70 15.43
CA GLN A 173 -6.12 2.63 16.91
C GLN A 173 -5.65 3.92 17.58
N LYS A 174 -4.61 4.58 17.06
CA LYS A 174 -4.19 5.90 17.55
C LYS A 174 -5.26 6.96 17.35
N GLU A 175 -5.95 6.96 16.20
CA GLU A 175 -7.04 7.89 15.94
C GLU A 175 -8.26 7.60 16.82
N VAL A 176 -8.55 6.33 17.14
CA VAL A 176 -9.58 5.96 18.14
C VAL A 176 -9.23 6.58 19.49
N GLN A 177 -8.03 6.36 20.02
CA GLN A 177 -7.59 6.91 21.30
C GLN A 177 -7.65 8.44 21.32
N LYS A 178 -7.23 9.09 20.22
CA LYS A 178 -7.29 10.54 20.08
C LYS A 178 -8.74 11.05 20.09
N THR A 179 -9.64 10.36 19.42
CA THR A 179 -11.06 10.75 19.34
C THR A 179 -11.78 10.50 20.66
N GLU A 180 -11.46 9.42 21.39
CA GLU A 180 -11.97 9.18 22.74
C GLU A 180 -11.53 10.26 23.72
N ALA A 181 -10.27 10.71 23.65
CA ALA A 181 -9.78 11.81 24.46
C ALA A 181 -10.52 13.13 24.13
N ALA A 182 -10.71 13.42 22.85
CA ALA A 182 -11.45 14.61 22.39
C ALA A 182 -12.93 14.57 22.80
N LEU A 183 -13.58 13.40 22.74
CA LEU A 183 -14.95 13.20 23.21
C LEU A 183 -15.06 13.47 24.72
N THR A 184 -14.13 12.92 25.50
CA THR A 184 -14.08 13.13 26.96
C THR A 184 -13.90 14.60 27.31
N GLU A 185 -13.03 15.30 26.58
CA GLU A 185 -12.82 16.74 26.75
C GLU A 185 -14.07 17.56 26.39
N ALA A 186 -14.73 17.24 25.27
CA ALA A 186 -15.96 17.92 24.84
C ALA A 186 -17.11 17.70 25.84
N GLN A 187 -17.28 16.48 26.33
CA GLN A 187 -18.27 16.15 27.37
C GLN A 187 -17.99 16.89 28.68
N SER A 188 -16.72 16.95 29.11
CA SER A 188 -16.32 17.70 30.31
C SER A 188 -16.64 19.19 30.19
N LYS A 189 -16.34 19.81 29.04
CA LYS A 189 -16.68 21.22 28.77
C LYS A 189 -18.19 21.46 28.70
N LEU A 190 -18.94 20.50 28.16
CA LEU A 190 -20.40 20.57 28.12
C LEU A 190 -20.97 20.57 29.56
N SER A 191 -20.52 19.66 30.42
CA SER A 191 -20.95 19.60 31.83
C SER A 191 -20.64 20.88 32.60
N GLN A 192 -19.42 21.43 32.44
CA GLN A 192 -19.05 22.71 33.05
C GLN A 192 -19.94 23.86 32.54
N SER A 193 -20.25 23.90 31.25
CA SER A 193 -21.12 24.93 30.68
C SER A 193 -22.56 24.84 31.20
N SER A 194 -23.07 23.63 31.46
CA SER A 194 -24.41 23.42 32.03
C SER A 194 -24.50 23.80 33.51
N GLU A 195 -23.46 23.54 34.30
CA GLU A 195 -23.39 23.95 35.71
C GLU A 195 -23.34 25.49 35.84
N THR A 196 -22.59 26.14 34.95
CA THR A 196 -22.48 27.61 34.95
C THR A 196 -23.77 28.31 34.50
N PHE A 197 -24.69 27.61 33.82
CA PHE A 197 -26.01 28.08 33.43
C PHE A 197 -27.06 27.93 34.55
N GLY A 198 -26.87 26.99 35.48
CA GLY A 198 -27.81 26.70 36.57
C GLY A 198 -27.69 27.61 37.78
N ASP A 199 -26.54 28.29 37.96
CA ASP A 199 -26.20 29.02 39.19
C ASP A 199 -26.13 30.56 39.06
N SER A 200 -26.34 31.15 37.88
CA SER A 200 -26.20 32.59 37.68
C SER A 200 -27.54 33.32 37.64
N ASP A 201 -28.10 33.60 38.82
CA ASP A 201 -29.30 34.43 39.05
C ASP A 201 -29.02 35.95 38.96
N GLY A 202 -27.96 36.37 38.23
CA GLY A 202 -27.63 37.78 38.10
C GLY A 202 -26.20 38.08 37.67
N ALA A 203 -25.92 37.96 36.37
CA ALA A 203 -24.88 38.75 35.68
C ALA A 203 -25.13 38.63 34.18
N SER A 204 -25.02 39.74 33.47
CA SER A 204 -25.24 39.88 32.03
C SER A 204 -24.25 39.06 31.18
N LYS A 205 -24.37 37.74 31.16
CA LYS A 205 -23.79 36.91 30.10
C LYS A 205 -24.71 37.03 28.90
N ASP A 206 -24.17 37.49 27.78
CA ASP A 206 -24.87 37.55 26.51
C ASP A 206 -25.41 36.14 26.18
N GLU A 207 -26.71 35.95 26.36
CA GLU A 207 -27.40 34.65 26.35
C GLU A 207 -27.13 33.93 25.02
N ASP A 208 -27.09 34.70 23.93
CA ASP A 208 -26.77 34.24 22.58
C ASP A 208 -25.35 33.67 22.44
N LEU A 209 -24.34 34.29 23.08
CA LEU A 209 -22.96 33.78 23.07
C LEU A 209 -22.84 32.50 23.89
N ALA A 210 -23.56 32.42 25.01
CA ALA A 210 -23.59 31.24 25.85
C ALA A 210 -24.25 30.06 25.11
N VAL A 211 -25.39 30.30 24.44
CA VAL A 211 -26.06 29.32 23.57
C VAL A 211 -25.17 28.90 22.41
N ALA A 212 -24.50 29.83 21.72
CA ALA A 212 -23.61 29.50 20.62
C ALA A 212 -22.42 28.62 21.05
N LYS A 213 -21.87 28.86 22.25
CA LYS A 213 -20.81 28.03 22.84
C LYS A 213 -21.32 26.62 23.17
N THR A 214 -22.48 26.49 23.79
CA THR A 214 -23.05 25.17 24.14
C THR A 214 -23.40 24.37 22.89
N THR A 215 -24.01 25.00 21.87
CA THR A 215 -24.29 24.35 20.58
C THR A 215 -23.01 23.89 19.88
N LEU A 216 -21.93 24.69 19.92
CA LEU A 216 -20.64 24.27 19.36
C LEU A 216 -20.04 23.08 20.13
N GLN A 217 -20.11 23.06 21.46
CA GLN A 217 -19.62 21.93 22.26
C GLN A 217 -20.44 20.65 22.02
N GLN A 218 -21.76 20.78 21.90
CA GLN A 218 -22.64 19.67 21.55
C GLN A 218 -22.29 19.12 20.16
N TYR A 219 -22.11 20.00 19.17
CA TYR A 219 -21.64 19.61 17.84
C TYR A 219 -20.30 18.84 17.92
N LEU A 220 -19.32 19.31 18.71
CA LEU A 220 -18.04 18.63 18.83
C LEU A 220 -18.16 17.24 19.46
N ALA A 221 -19.03 17.07 20.46
CA ALA A 221 -19.30 15.77 21.09
C ALA A 221 -20.01 14.80 20.14
N ASP A 222 -21.05 15.26 19.44
CA ASP A 222 -21.79 14.45 18.46
C ASP A 222 -20.87 14.05 17.29
N TYR A 223 -20.06 14.99 16.80
CA TYR A 223 -19.09 14.76 15.71
C TYR A 223 -18.01 13.74 16.09
N ALA A 224 -17.48 13.81 17.31
CA ALA A 224 -16.52 12.84 17.82
C ALA A 224 -17.17 11.45 17.99
N THR A 225 -18.43 11.39 18.43
CA THR A 225 -19.18 10.13 18.56
C THR A 225 -19.40 9.48 17.19
N GLU A 226 -19.89 10.24 16.20
CA GLU A 226 -20.07 9.76 14.82
C GLU A 226 -18.74 9.27 14.23
N HIS A 227 -17.62 9.94 14.55
CA HIS A 227 -16.31 9.50 14.10
C HIS A 227 -15.85 8.20 14.75
N LEU A 228 -16.10 8.03 16.04
CA LEU A 228 -15.78 6.77 16.73
C LEU A 228 -16.59 5.60 16.17
N GLU A 229 -17.87 5.79 15.88
CA GLU A 229 -18.70 4.78 15.22
C GLU A 229 -18.14 4.41 13.84
N PHE A 230 -17.73 5.41 13.06
CA PHE A 230 -17.04 5.19 11.79
C PHE A 230 -15.75 4.37 11.97
N LEU A 231 -14.88 4.73 12.93
CA LEU A 231 -13.62 4.03 13.15
C LEU A 231 -13.83 2.58 13.62
N LYS A 232 -14.84 2.33 14.47
CA LYS A 232 -15.23 0.98 14.89
C LYS A 232 -15.72 0.13 13.72
N LEU A 233 -16.55 0.71 12.85
CA LEU A 233 -17.00 0.04 11.62
C LEU A 233 -15.81 -0.31 10.72
N ILE A 234 -14.85 0.61 10.56
CA ILE A 234 -13.62 0.34 9.79
C ILE A 234 -12.82 -0.81 10.41
N GLU A 235 -12.67 -0.86 11.73
CA GLU A 235 -11.97 -1.95 12.40
C GLU A 235 -12.66 -3.31 12.17
N GLU A 236 -13.98 -3.36 12.28
CA GLU A 236 -14.77 -4.58 11.99
C GLU A 236 -14.58 -5.05 10.54
N LYS A 237 -14.62 -4.12 9.58
CA LYS A 237 -14.40 -4.43 8.16
C LYS A 237 -12.96 -4.89 7.90
N LYS A 238 -11.97 -4.26 8.55
CA LYS A 238 -10.56 -4.69 8.48
C LYS A 238 -10.36 -6.11 9.00
N VAL A 239 -10.95 -6.45 10.16
CA VAL A 239 -10.87 -7.81 10.73
C VAL A 239 -11.50 -8.84 9.78
N SER A 240 -12.64 -8.49 9.17
CA SER A 240 -13.31 -9.35 8.19
C SER A 240 -12.45 -9.56 6.93
N LEU A 241 -11.80 -8.52 6.43
CA LEU A 241 -10.88 -8.61 5.29
C LEU A 241 -9.64 -9.44 5.61
N ASP A 242 -9.04 -9.26 6.79
CA ASP A 242 -7.88 -10.04 7.26
C ASP A 242 -8.20 -11.53 7.31
N LYS A 243 -9.41 -11.89 7.74
CA LYS A 243 -9.89 -13.27 7.73
C LYS A 243 -9.95 -13.85 6.31
N ILE A 244 -10.59 -13.13 5.38
CA ILE A 244 -10.67 -13.55 3.96
C ILE A 244 -9.26 -13.69 3.37
N LYS A 245 -8.38 -12.72 3.64
CA LYS A 245 -6.98 -12.75 3.18
C LYS A 245 -6.23 -13.98 3.70
N ALA A 246 -6.38 -14.30 4.98
CA ALA A 246 -5.74 -15.47 5.58
C ALA A 246 -6.24 -16.77 4.94
N GLU A 247 -7.54 -16.88 4.69
CA GLU A 247 -8.15 -18.06 4.05
C GLU A 247 -7.68 -18.20 2.59
N VAL A 248 -7.64 -17.11 1.82
CA VAL A 248 -7.08 -17.09 0.45
C VAL A 248 -5.60 -17.49 0.47
N GLY A 249 -4.80 -16.90 1.37
CA GLY A 249 -3.38 -17.21 1.51
C GLY A 249 -3.12 -18.68 1.86
N ALA A 250 -3.95 -19.28 2.70
CA ALA A 250 -3.86 -20.70 3.05
C ALA A 250 -4.19 -21.60 1.84
N LEU A 251 -5.17 -21.23 1.02
CA LEU A 251 -5.49 -21.99 -0.20
C LEU A 251 -4.39 -21.89 -1.25
N ILE A 252 -3.79 -20.71 -1.43
CA ILE A 252 -2.62 -20.53 -2.31
C ILE A 252 -1.48 -21.44 -1.86
N GLN A 253 -1.20 -21.52 -0.56
CA GLN A 253 -0.14 -22.41 -0.05
C GLN A 253 -0.42 -23.89 -0.31
N ARG A 254 -1.68 -24.33 -0.17
CA ARG A 254 -2.05 -25.71 -0.48
C ARG A 254 -1.97 -26.00 -1.98
N GLU A 255 -2.34 -25.05 -2.83
CA GLU A 255 -2.24 -25.16 -4.29
C GLU A 255 -0.78 -25.29 -4.76
N GLN A 256 0.14 -24.61 -4.09
CA GLN A 256 1.58 -24.68 -4.37
C GLN A 256 2.28 -25.92 -3.80
N SER A 257 1.57 -26.79 -3.09
CA SER A 257 2.16 -28.01 -2.53
C SER A 257 2.22 -29.13 -3.57
N ASP A 258 3.25 -29.98 -3.49
CA ASP A 258 3.50 -31.06 -4.47
C ASP A 258 2.35 -32.09 -4.58
N ASN A 259 1.43 -32.14 -3.59
CA ASN A 259 0.28 -33.04 -3.55
C ASN A 259 -1.07 -32.30 -3.67
N ALA A 260 -1.11 -31.11 -4.28
CA ALA A 260 -2.32 -30.32 -4.40
C ALA A 260 -3.46 -31.05 -5.14
N ASN A 261 -4.56 -31.35 -4.44
CA ASN A 261 -5.76 -31.88 -5.05
C ASN A 261 -6.67 -30.74 -5.54
N VAL A 262 -6.60 -30.45 -6.84
CA VAL A 262 -7.35 -29.35 -7.48
C VAL A 262 -8.85 -29.44 -7.23
N ALA A 263 -9.44 -30.65 -7.24
CA ALA A 263 -10.88 -30.84 -7.06
C ALA A 263 -11.34 -30.50 -5.63
N GLU A 264 -10.46 -30.64 -4.64
CA GLU A 264 -10.73 -30.29 -3.24
C GLU A 264 -10.52 -28.79 -2.97
N LEU A 265 -9.57 -28.16 -3.67
CA LEU A 265 -9.22 -26.75 -3.51
C LEU A 265 -10.17 -25.79 -4.25
N LEU A 266 -10.81 -26.26 -5.33
CA LEU A 266 -11.66 -25.40 -6.16
C LEU A 266 -12.91 -24.88 -5.43
N PRO A 267 -13.73 -25.69 -4.71
CA PRO A 267 -14.90 -25.18 -4.00
C PRO A 267 -14.59 -24.11 -2.93
N PRO A 268 -13.60 -24.28 -2.02
CA PRO A 268 -13.28 -23.23 -1.05
C PRO A 268 -12.64 -22.01 -1.72
N SER A 269 -11.89 -22.17 -2.81
CA SER A 269 -11.39 -21.02 -3.58
C SER A 269 -12.52 -20.22 -4.22
N ASN A 270 -13.58 -20.88 -4.72
CA ASN A 270 -14.75 -20.22 -5.27
C ASN A 270 -15.48 -19.42 -4.18
N LEU A 271 -15.70 -20.05 -3.02
CA LEU A 271 -16.36 -19.42 -1.88
C LEU A 271 -15.60 -18.18 -1.39
N ASN A 272 -14.29 -18.24 -1.26
CA ASN A 272 -13.49 -17.09 -0.81
C ASN A 272 -13.52 -15.95 -1.84
N TRP A 273 -13.55 -16.27 -3.14
CA TRP A 273 -13.75 -15.27 -4.17
C TRP A 273 -15.14 -14.62 -4.07
N GLU A 274 -16.20 -15.42 -3.89
CA GLU A 274 -17.57 -14.91 -3.68
C GLU A 274 -17.63 -13.97 -2.46
N GLN A 275 -17.07 -14.39 -1.32
CA GLN A 275 -17.00 -13.58 -0.10
C GLN A 275 -16.22 -12.27 -0.31
N THR A 276 -15.14 -12.31 -1.09
CA THR A 276 -14.36 -11.11 -1.39
C THR A 276 -15.15 -10.14 -2.28
N VAL A 277 -15.88 -10.66 -3.27
CA VAL A 277 -16.78 -9.86 -4.12
C VAL A 277 -17.87 -9.20 -3.30
N ASP A 278 -18.55 -9.98 -2.47
CA ASP A 278 -19.66 -9.53 -1.63
C ASP A 278 -19.15 -8.48 -0.62
N PHE A 279 -17.97 -8.68 -0.01
CA PHE A 279 -17.31 -7.70 0.87
C PHE A 279 -17.01 -6.38 0.15
N ILE A 280 -16.48 -6.43 -1.07
CA ILE A 280 -16.19 -5.21 -1.85
C ILE A 280 -17.48 -4.49 -2.22
N SER A 281 -18.52 -5.22 -2.65
CA SER A 281 -19.81 -4.61 -3.00
C SER A 281 -20.43 -3.88 -1.79
N ASP A 282 -20.40 -4.52 -0.61
CA ASP A 282 -20.84 -3.92 0.64
C ASP A 282 -20.00 -2.68 1.01
N LEU A 283 -18.67 -2.74 0.82
CA LEU A 283 -17.77 -1.64 1.11
C LEU A 283 -17.96 -0.42 0.19
N PHE A 284 -18.39 -0.64 -1.05
CA PHE A 284 -18.72 0.45 -1.98
C PHE A 284 -20.11 1.04 -1.75
N LYS A 285 -21.08 0.24 -1.31
CA LYS A 285 -22.47 0.68 -1.08
C LYS A 285 -22.71 1.24 0.33
N GLY A 286 -22.02 0.71 1.34
CA GLY A 286 -22.34 0.92 2.75
C GLY A 286 -21.46 1.94 3.50
N LEU A 287 -20.26 2.25 3.01
CA LEU A 287 -19.34 3.18 3.70
C LEU A 287 -19.56 4.62 3.23
N ASN A 288 -20.38 5.34 3.98
CA ASN A 288 -20.58 6.77 3.79
C ASN A 288 -19.40 7.55 4.40
N VAL A 289 -18.64 8.24 3.55
CA VAL A 289 -17.43 8.97 3.95
C VAL A 289 -17.78 10.36 4.51
N GLY A 290 -18.95 10.87 4.14
CA GLY A 290 -19.49 12.14 4.61
C GLY A 290 -19.92 12.09 6.07
N THR A 291 -20.00 13.26 6.69
CA THR A 291 -20.54 13.42 8.05
C THR A 291 -22.01 13.78 7.93
N GLN A 292 -22.86 13.21 8.78
CA GLN A 292 -24.30 13.53 8.78
C GLN A 292 -24.60 14.77 9.62
N ILE A 293 -23.67 15.10 10.52
CA ILE A 293 -23.76 16.27 11.38
C ILE A 293 -23.19 17.49 10.66
N ASP A 294 -24.00 18.55 10.60
CA ASP A 294 -23.60 19.84 10.07
C ASP A 294 -23.08 20.77 11.16
N LEU A 295 -22.02 21.50 10.82
CA LEU A 295 -21.48 22.56 11.66
C LEU A 295 -22.53 23.69 11.76
N PRO A 296 -22.92 24.12 12.98
CA PRO A 296 -23.89 25.19 13.15
C PRO A 296 -23.41 26.50 12.51
N GLU A 297 -24.33 27.41 12.21
CA GLU A 297 -23.97 28.74 11.72
C GLU A 297 -23.23 29.54 12.82
N PRO A 298 -22.20 30.32 12.46
CA PRO A 298 -21.45 31.10 13.44
C PRO A 298 -22.29 32.26 13.95
N LEU A 299 -22.16 32.59 15.24
CA LEU A 299 -22.79 33.78 15.81
C LEU A 299 -22.25 35.07 15.15
N GLU A 300 -23.15 35.91 14.63
CA GLU A 300 -22.80 37.18 14.03
C GLU A 300 -22.14 38.14 15.04
N PRO A 301 -21.17 38.96 14.60
CA PRO A 301 -20.49 39.90 15.49
C PRO A 301 -21.46 40.99 15.96
N GLN A 302 -21.69 41.07 17.27
CA GLN A 302 -22.46 42.16 17.85
C GLN A 302 -21.60 43.43 18.01
N ASN A 303 -22.20 44.59 17.78
CA ASN A 303 -21.53 45.90 17.86
C ASN A 303 -21.29 46.41 19.30
N LYS A 304 -21.73 45.67 20.34
CA LYS A 304 -21.72 46.11 21.74
C LYS A 304 -21.35 44.98 22.71
N PHE A 305 -20.14 44.44 22.59
CA PHE A 305 -19.60 43.58 23.64
C PHE A 305 -18.95 44.42 24.75
N SER A 306 -19.08 43.97 26.01
CA SER A 306 -18.18 44.41 27.07
C SER A 306 -16.75 43.92 26.79
N ASP A 307 -15.71 44.49 27.41
CA ASP A 307 -14.32 44.06 27.18
C ASP A 307 -14.09 42.57 27.50
N GLU A 308 -14.82 42.01 28.47
CA GLU A 308 -14.79 40.57 28.80
C GLU A 308 -15.54 39.72 27.76
N ASP A 309 -16.72 40.16 27.32
CA ASP A 309 -17.50 39.44 26.30
C ASP A 309 -16.80 39.45 24.93
N ALA A 310 -16.06 40.52 24.62
CA ALA A 310 -15.27 40.61 23.39
C ALA A 310 -14.15 39.56 23.36
N LYS A 311 -13.50 39.31 24.52
CA LYS A 311 -12.49 38.27 24.66
C LYS A 311 -13.10 36.87 24.55
N ASP A 312 -14.27 36.67 25.15
CA ASP A 312 -15.01 35.42 25.10
C ASP A 312 -15.56 35.09 23.71
N TYR A 313 -16.08 36.09 23.00
CA TYR A 313 -16.47 35.99 21.59
C TYR A 313 -15.27 35.67 20.69
N SER A 314 -14.11 36.32 20.91
CA SER A 314 -12.89 36.03 20.16
C SER A 314 -12.40 34.59 20.35
N THR A 315 -12.62 34.02 21.54
CA THR A 315 -12.29 32.63 21.87
C THR A 315 -13.26 31.67 21.17
N TYR A 316 -14.56 31.99 21.18
CA TYR A 316 -15.58 31.25 20.45
C TYR A 316 -15.30 31.21 18.93
N ILE A 317 -15.04 32.35 18.30
CA ILE A 317 -14.76 32.41 16.85
C ILE A 317 -13.50 31.63 16.48
N LYS A 318 -12.46 31.65 17.33
CA LYS A 318 -11.28 30.80 17.13
C LYS A 318 -11.63 29.32 17.21
N ALA A 319 -12.36 28.89 18.24
CA ALA A 319 -12.80 27.51 18.39
C ALA A 319 -13.69 27.06 17.22
N TYR A 320 -14.57 27.93 16.72
CA TYR A 320 -15.40 27.68 15.55
C TYR A 320 -14.55 27.49 14.28
N ALA A 321 -13.57 28.37 14.05
CA ALA A 321 -12.65 28.26 12.92
C ALA A 321 -11.80 26.99 12.97
N GLU A 322 -11.37 26.58 14.17
CA GLU A 322 -10.67 25.31 14.42
C GLU A 322 -11.58 24.11 14.14
N ALA A 323 -12.82 24.11 14.61
CA ALA A 323 -13.80 23.06 14.35
C ALA A 323 -14.09 22.91 12.85
N LYS A 324 -14.18 24.03 12.11
CA LYS A 324 -14.36 24.03 10.65
C LYS A 324 -13.17 23.39 9.93
N ARG A 325 -11.93 23.69 10.34
CA ARG A 325 -10.73 23.05 9.78
C ARG A 325 -10.65 21.56 10.13
N ALA A 326 -10.90 21.23 11.39
CA ALA A 326 -10.91 19.85 11.87
C ALA A 326 -11.93 18.99 11.11
N ARG A 327 -13.11 19.52 10.78
CA ARG A 327 -14.11 18.83 9.95
C ARG A 327 -13.53 18.44 8.58
N LEU A 328 -12.86 19.37 7.90
CA LEU A 328 -12.27 19.13 6.58
C LEU A 328 -11.15 18.10 6.65
N ASP A 329 -10.22 18.27 7.59
CA ASP A 329 -9.09 17.36 7.79
C ASP A 329 -9.59 15.94 8.11
N GLN A 330 -10.63 15.82 8.93
CA GLN A 330 -11.21 14.54 9.30
C GLN A 330 -11.97 13.90 8.13
N THR A 331 -12.69 14.65 7.30
CA THR A 331 -13.30 14.10 6.07
C THR A 331 -12.24 13.59 5.10
N GLN A 332 -11.11 14.30 4.95
CA GLN A 332 -9.99 13.82 4.14
C GLN A 332 -9.42 12.52 4.70
N LYS A 333 -9.18 12.44 6.01
CA LYS A 333 -8.71 11.21 6.67
C LYS A 333 -9.68 10.04 6.52
N ARG A 334 -10.99 10.26 6.72
CA ARG A 334 -12.02 9.23 6.49
C ARG A 334 -11.96 8.70 5.06
N THR A 335 -11.78 9.59 4.09
CA THR A 335 -11.64 9.24 2.66
C THR A 335 -10.39 8.39 2.43
N GLU A 336 -9.26 8.79 3.01
CA GLU A 336 -8.00 8.04 2.92
C GLU A 336 -8.11 6.64 3.52
N ILE A 337 -8.67 6.52 4.73
CA ILE A 337 -8.89 5.24 5.43
C ILE A 337 -9.79 4.30 4.59
N VAL A 338 -10.88 4.83 4.02
CA VAL A 338 -11.78 4.01 3.18
C VAL A 338 -11.09 3.60 1.87
N ASN A 339 -10.32 4.49 1.25
CA ASN A 339 -9.60 4.18 0.01
C ASN A 339 -8.50 3.14 0.23
N ASP A 340 -7.79 3.22 1.35
CA ASP A 340 -6.82 2.21 1.77
C ASP A 340 -7.49 0.83 1.95
N LEU A 341 -8.60 0.78 2.69
CA LEU A 341 -9.36 -0.46 2.87
C LEU A 341 -9.90 -1.02 1.54
N ARG A 342 -10.38 -0.16 0.63
CA ARG A 342 -10.76 -0.54 -0.74
C ARG A 342 -9.59 -1.18 -1.47
N PHE A 343 -8.44 -0.53 -1.45
CA PHE A 343 -7.24 -1.00 -2.14
C PHE A 343 -6.82 -2.39 -1.65
N GLN A 344 -6.79 -2.60 -0.34
CA GLN A 344 -6.48 -3.90 0.25
C GLN A 344 -7.49 -4.97 -0.16
N ALA A 345 -8.78 -4.65 -0.16
CA ALA A 345 -9.82 -5.56 -0.61
C ALA A 345 -9.64 -5.96 -2.08
N PHE A 346 -9.22 -5.01 -2.94
CA PHE A 346 -8.92 -5.31 -4.34
C PHE A 346 -7.69 -6.20 -4.55
N GLN A 347 -6.67 -6.05 -3.72
CA GLN A 347 -5.53 -6.96 -3.75
C GLN A 347 -5.98 -8.40 -3.46
N VAL A 348 -6.76 -8.58 -2.38
CA VAL A 348 -7.31 -9.89 -2.01
C VAL A 348 -8.22 -10.45 -3.11
N LEU A 349 -9.04 -9.61 -3.74
CA LEU A 349 -9.88 -10.03 -4.87
C LEU A 349 -9.04 -10.53 -6.05
N THR A 350 -7.96 -9.83 -6.34
CA THR A 350 -7.06 -10.17 -7.44
C THR A 350 -6.38 -11.51 -7.16
N GLU A 351 -5.86 -11.70 -5.94
CA GLU A 351 -5.27 -12.97 -5.50
C GLU A 351 -6.28 -14.12 -5.54
N ALA A 352 -7.48 -13.92 -4.99
CA ALA A 352 -8.56 -14.91 -4.99
C ALA A 352 -9.01 -15.24 -6.42
N GLY A 353 -9.13 -14.24 -7.29
CA GLY A 353 -9.50 -14.41 -8.69
C GLY A 353 -8.44 -15.15 -9.51
N GLN A 354 -7.16 -14.84 -9.31
CA GLN A 354 -6.04 -15.55 -9.93
C GLN A 354 -5.98 -17.00 -9.47
N LEU A 355 -6.09 -17.25 -8.16
CA LEU A 355 -6.15 -18.61 -7.60
C LEU A 355 -7.31 -19.39 -8.23
N ARG A 356 -8.52 -18.82 -8.22
CA ARG A 356 -9.72 -19.41 -8.81
C ARG A 356 -9.50 -19.75 -10.28
N SER A 357 -8.99 -18.80 -11.08
CA SER A 357 -8.74 -19.01 -12.50
C SER A 357 -7.71 -20.11 -12.78
N ARG A 358 -6.62 -20.18 -11.99
CA ARG A 358 -5.61 -21.24 -12.12
C ARG A 358 -6.19 -22.62 -11.77
N LEU A 359 -6.95 -22.70 -10.69
CA LEU A 359 -7.61 -23.94 -10.29
C LEU A 359 -8.64 -24.40 -11.32
N PHE A 360 -9.43 -23.50 -11.92
CA PHE A 360 -10.33 -23.85 -13.03
C PHE A 360 -9.56 -24.35 -14.26
N LEU A 361 -8.47 -23.68 -14.65
CA LEU A 361 -7.64 -24.12 -15.78
C LEU A 361 -7.05 -25.52 -15.54
N ASN A 362 -6.57 -25.79 -14.33
CA ASN A 362 -6.00 -27.09 -13.96
C ASN A 362 -7.07 -28.18 -13.82
N CYS A 363 -8.26 -27.81 -13.34
CA CYS A 363 -9.43 -28.66 -13.30
C CYS A 363 -9.83 -29.09 -14.72
N ASP A 364 -9.89 -28.15 -15.67
CA ASP A 364 -10.23 -28.41 -17.08
C ASP A 364 -9.22 -29.34 -17.79
N ARG A 365 -7.96 -29.34 -17.34
CA ARG A 365 -6.91 -30.24 -17.86
C ARG A 365 -7.00 -31.65 -17.29
N THR A 366 -7.74 -31.85 -16.20
CA THR A 366 -7.78 -33.11 -15.46
C THR A 366 -9.17 -33.75 -15.60
N SER A 367 -9.27 -34.93 -16.20
CA SER A 367 -10.56 -35.60 -16.52
C SER A 367 -11.41 -36.00 -15.30
N LYS A 368 -10.97 -35.73 -14.08
CA LYS A 368 -11.61 -36.09 -12.81
C LYS A 368 -12.19 -34.88 -12.06
N CYS A 369 -12.13 -33.69 -12.65
CA CYS A 369 -12.61 -32.47 -12.04
C CYS A 369 -13.78 -31.92 -12.86
N ASP A 370 -15.00 -32.05 -12.31
CA ASP A 370 -16.17 -31.40 -12.87
C ASP A 370 -16.08 -29.91 -12.56
N GLY A 371 -15.41 -29.16 -13.43
CA GLY A 371 -15.44 -27.70 -13.41
C GLY A 371 -16.90 -27.25 -13.45
N HIS A 372 -17.29 -26.32 -12.57
CA HIS A 372 -18.64 -25.78 -12.39
C HIS A 372 -19.22 -25.13 -13.67
N ARG A 373 -19.48 -25.93 -14.71
CA ARG A 373 -19.97 -25.53 -16.03
C ARG A 373 -21.44 -25.86 -16.23
N SER A 374 -22.09 -26.48 -15.25
CA SER A 374 -23.53 -26.74 -15.29
C SER A 374 -24.32 -25.44 -15.15
N LEU A 375 -25.44 -25.31 -15.87
CA LEU A 375 -26.37 -24.20 -15.65
C LEU A 375 -27.15 -24.47 -14.36
N ASN A 376 -26.61 -24.03 -13.22
CA ASN A 376 -27.24 -24.12 -11.91
C ASN A 376 -27.38 -22.70 -11.30
N ALA A 377 -28.35 -22.51 -10.40
CA ALA A 377 -28.62 -21.25 -9.71
C ALA A 377 -27.35 -20.66 -9.06
N LYS A 378 -26.47 -21.50 -8.52
CA LYS A 378 -25.16 -21.08 -7.98
C LYS A 378 -24.26 -20.45 -9.06
N ASN A 379 -24.14 -21.08 -10.22
CA ASN A 379 -23.27 -20.58 -11.30
C ASN A 379 -23.85 -19.32 -11.95
N LEU A 380 -25.18 -19.16 -11.94
CA LEU A 380 -25.85 -17.95 -12.39
C LEU A 380 -25.61 -16.77 -11.42
N ALA A 381 -25.61 -17.04 -10.11
CA ALA A 381 -25.24 -16.06 -9.08
C ALA A 381 -23.77 -15.65 -9.20
N ASP A 382 -22.87 -16.60 -9.45
CA ASP A 382 -21.45 -16.31 -9.70
C ASP A 382 -21.23 -15.47 -10.96
N PHE A 383 -22.02 -15.71 -12.01
CA PHE A 383 -22.00 -14.88 -13.21
C PHE A 383 -22.50 -13.46 -12.94
N ALA A 384 -23.57 -13.31 -12.16
CA ALA A 384 -24.08 -11.99 -11.75
C ALA A 384 -23.04 -11.20 -10.94
N ARG A 385 -22.36 -11.87 -10.00
CA ARG A 385 -21.23 -11.31 -9.23
C ARG A 385 -20.07 -10.87 -10.13
N GLU A 386 -19.74 -11.66 -11.15
CA GLU A 386 -18.70 -11.28 -12.11
C GLU A 386 -19.07 -10.01 -12.88
N ILE A 387 -20.34 -9.85 -13.29
CA ILE A 387 -20.82 -8.63 -13.93
C ILE A 387 -20.78 -7.44 -12.96
N GLU A 388 -21.25 -7.63 -11.72
CA GLU A 388 -21.30 -6.58 -10.71
C GLU A 388 -19.91 -6.04 -10.36
N ILE A 389 -18.90 -6.92 -10.35
CA ILE A 389 -17.55 -6.51 -9.96
C ILE A 389 -16.73 -5.91 -11.09
N VAL A 390 -17.11 -6.07 -12.37
CA VAL A 390 -16.35 -5.53 -13.51
C VAL A 390 -16.18 -4.00 -13.45
N PRO A 391 -17.24 -3.18 -13.25
CA PRO A 391 -17.08 -1.73 -13.11
C PRO A 391 -16.17 -1.36 -11.94
N ILE A 392 -16.28 -2.12 -10.85
CA ILE A 392 -15.51 -1.91 -9.63
C ILE A 392 -14.02 -2.25 -9.87
N LYS A 393 -13.71 -3.35 -10.57
CA LYS A 393 -12.35 -3.73 -10.99
C LYS A 393 -11.71 -2.67 -11.90
N VAL A 394 -12.49 -2.02 -12.78
CA VAL A 394 -11.97 -0.94 -13.65
C VAL A 394 -11.62 0.31 -12.83
N GLN A 395 -12.49 0.72 -11.90
CA GLN A 395 -12.21 1.84 -10.99
C GLN A 395 -10.99 1.53 -10.10
N ALA A 396 -10.91 0.31 -9.57
CA ALA A 396 -9.80 -0.17 -8.77
C ALA A 396 -8.48 -0.19 -9.54
N GLY A 397 -8.48 -0.72 -10.77
CA GLY A 397 -7.31 -0.75 -11.65
C GLY A 397 -6.80 0.65 -11.99
N GLY A 398 -7.71 1.63 -12.13
CA GLY A 398 -7.35 3.03 -12.28
C GLY A 398 -6.69 3.62 -11.02
N VAL A 399 -7.26 3.37 -9.84
CA VAL A 399 -6.74 3.89 -8.56
C VAL A 399 -5.44 3.19 -8.13
N SER A 400 -5.35 1.87 -8.30
CA SER A 400 -4.14 1.08 -7.99
C SER A 400 -3.00 1.48 -8.90
N LYS A 401 -3.24 1.70 -10.20
CA LYS A 401 -2.22 2.21 -11.13
C LYS A 401 -1.78 3.63 -10.78
N VAL A 402 -2.66 4.50 -10.29
CA VAL A 402 -2.28 5.85 -9.82
C VAL A 402 -1.45 5.81 -8.52
N LEU A 403 -1.72 4.86 -7.62
CA LEU A 403 -0.94 4.67 -6.40
C LEU A 403 0.41 3.98 -6.69
N GLU A 404 0.44 2.98 -7.59
CA GLU A 404 1.67 2.43 -8.16
C GLU A 404 2.48 3.51 -8.87
N PHE A 405 1.83 4.43 -9.59
CA PHE A 405 2.47 5.57 -10.23
C PHE A 405 3.14 6.47 -9.19
N LYS A 406 2.46 6.77 -8.08
CA LYS A 406 3.06 7.52 -6.96
C LYS A 406 4.23 6.76 -6.31
N GLY A 407 4.11 5.43 -6.11
CA GLY A 407 5.17 4.59 -5.57
C GLY A 407 6.40 4.49 -6.50
N LYS A 408 6.18 4.33 -7.81
CA LYS A 408 7.25 4.28 -8.82
C LYS A 408 7.89 5.64 -9.07
N LEU A 409 7.14 6.73 -8.92
CA LEU A 409 7.72 8.09 -8.90
C LEU A 409 8.69 8.28 -7.72
N SER A 410 8.44 7.65 -6.57
CA SER A 410 9.38 7.67 -5.44
C SER A 410 10.59 6.73 -5.60
N ALA A 411 10.58 5.83 -6.58
CA ALA A 411 11.64 4.85 -6.84
C ALA A 411 12.74 5.33 -7.81
N GLY A 412 12.71 6.60 -8.25
CA GLY A 412 13.76 7.17 -9.11
C GLY A 412 13.71 6.70 -10.57
N VAL A 413 14.88 6.65 -11.24
CA VAL A 413 15.01 6.51 -12.72
C VAL A 413 14.52 5.15 -13.24
N ASP A 414 14.72 4.06 -12.50
CA ASP A 414 14.22 2.74 -12.89
C ASP A 414 12.69 2.68 -12.86
N GLY A 415 12.07 3.40 -11.91
CA GLY A 415 10.63 3.59 -11.86
C GLY A 415 10.08 4.29 -13.11
N TRP A 416 10.81 5.24 -13.69
CA TRP A 416 10.44 5.94 -14.92
C TRP A 416 10.52 5.06 -16.18
N ILE A 417 11.52 4.17 -16.27
CA ILE A 417 11.71 3.29 -17.43
C ILE A 417 10.60 2.24 -17.48
N ASP A 418 10.27 1.63 -16.34
CA ASP A 418 9.16 0.67 -16.25
C ASP A 418 7.81 1.36 -16.53
N LEU A 419 7.61 2.59 -16.03
CA LEU A 419 6.43 3.38 -16.36
C LEU A 419 6.30 3.69 -17.84
N PHE A 420 7.41 4.07 -18.48
CA PHE A 420 7.44 4.31 -19.92
C PHE A 420 7.11 3.04 -20.71
N GLN A 421 7.65 1.89 -20.31
CA GLN A 421 7.34 0.60 -20.94
C GLN A 421 5.85 0.23 -20.79
N GLN A 422 5.24 0.46 -19.63
CA GLN A 422 3.81 0.18 -19.42
C GLN A 422 2.92 1.11 -20.24
N VAL A 423 3.27 2.39 -20.35
CA VAL A 423 2.56 3.35 -21.20
C VAL A 423 2.70 2.97 -22.68
N VAL A 424 3.91 2.59 -23.11
CA VAL A 424 4.16 2.13 -24.49
C VAL A 424 3.39 0.84 -24.78
N ALA A 425 3.36 -0.12 -23.87
CA ALA A 425 2.58 -1.35 -24.02
C ALA A 425 1.08 -1.06 -24.15
N LEU A 426 0.55 -0.13 -23.34
CA LEU A 426 -0.83 0.32 -23.45
C LEU A 426 -1.12 1.00 -24.79
N PHE A 427 -0.21 1.86 -25.28
CA PHE A 427 -0.32 2.47 -26.60
C PHE A 427 -0.25 1.44 -27.74
N ILE A 428 0.61 0.43 -27.62
CA ILE A 428 0.69 -0.69 -28.58
C ILE A 428 -0.63 -1.46 -28.57
N LEU A 429 -1.18 -1.78 -27.40
CA LEU A 429 -2.42 -2.52 -27.25
C LEU A 429 -3.62 -1.74 -27.82
N LEU A 430 -3.68 -0.42 -27.60
CA LEU A 430 -4.65 0.47 -28.24
C LEU A 430 -4.43 0.64 -29.75
N ALA A 431 -3.19 0.55 -30.22
CA ALA A 431 -2.87 0.66 -31.64
C ALA A 431 -3.23 -0.60 -32.43
N ILE A 432 -3.22 -1.80 -31.83
CA ILE A 432 -3.58 -3.07 -32.49
C ILE A 432 -4.94 -2.98 -33.21
N PRO A 433 -6.07 -2.61 -32.57
CA PRO A 433 -7.36 -2.55 -33.26
C PRO A 433 -7.37 -1.49 -34.38
N LEU A 434 -6.65 -0.37 -34.22
CA LEU A 434 -6.57 0.68 -35.23
C LEU A 434 -5.75 0.24 -36.46
N ILE A 435 -4.60 -0.40 -36.24
CA ILE A 435 -3.75 -0.95 -37.29
C ILE A 435 -4.49 -2.05 -38.04
N LEU A 436 -5.17 -2.93 -37.32
CA LEU A 436 -5.91 -4.06 -37.89
C LEU A 436 -7.11 -3.57 -38.70
N LEU A 437 -7.84 -2.55 -38.22
CA LEU A 437 -8.92 -1.92 -39.00
C LEU A 437 -8.37 -1.24 -40.27
N ARG A 438 -7.21 -0.58 -40.18
CA ARG A 438 -6.57 0.08 -41.33
C ARG A 438 -6.04 -0.92 -42.36
N THR A 439 -5.45 -2.03 -41.94
CA THR A 439 -4.96 -3.09 -42.86
C THR A 439 -6.11 -3.82 -43.53
N LEU A 440 -7.19 -4.12 -42.81
CA LEU A 440 -8.40 -4.72 -43.38
C LEU A 440 -9.06 -3.80 -44.41
N ASN A 441 -9.21 -2.51 -44.11
CA ASN A 441 -9.74 -1.53 -45.05
C ASN A 441 -8.87 -1.40 -46.30
N TRP A 442 -7.55 -1.38 -46.12
CA TRP A 442 -6.62 -1.40 -47.25
C TRP A 442 -6.76 -2.67 -48.10
N PHE A 443 -6.88 -3.83 -47.46
CA PHE A 443 -7.06 -5.11 -48.14
C PHE A 443 -8.39 -5.19 -48.90
N ASN A 444 -9.49 -4.69 -48.32
CA ASN A 444 -10.80 -4.58 -48.98
C ASN A 444 -10.74 -3.69 -50.23
N VAL A 445 -10.09 -2.52 -50.14
CA VAL A 445 -9.92 -1.60 -51.28
C VAL A 445 -9.04 -2.25 -52.36
N LYS A 446 -7.97 -2.95 -51.96
CA LYS A 446 -7.08 -3.64 -52.89
C LYS A 446 -7.78 -4.81 -53.57
N LEU A 447 -8.58 -5.60 -52.85
CA LEU A 447 -9.39 -6.69 -53.42
C LEU A 447 -10.43 -6.19 -54.41
N ASP A 448 -11.11 -5.09 -54.10
CA ASP A 448 -12.10 -4.49 -55.02
C ASP A 448 -11.42 -3.89 -56.27
N SER A 449 -10.26 -3.26 -56.11
CA SER A 449 -9.42 -2.82 -57.23
C SER A 449 -8.94 -4.00 -58.09
N THR A 450 -8.54 -5.11 -57.46
CA THR A 450 -8.10 -6.33 -58.15
C THR A 450 -9.28 -6.99 -58.89
N ARG A 451 -10.47 -7.02 -58.29
CA ARG A 451 -11.72 -7.44 -58.94
C ARG A 451 -12.01 -6.61 -60.19
N LYS A 452 -11.97 -5.28 -60.07
CA LYS A 452 -12.17 -4.34 -61.18
C LYS A 452 -11.12 -4.52 -62.28
N SER A 453 -9.86 -4.74 -61.93
CA SER A 453 -8.77 -4.98 -62.87
C SER A 453 -8.90 -6.33 -63.60
N ILE A 454 -9.30 -7.40 -62.90
CA ILE A 454 -9.54 -8.72 -63.51
C ILE A 454 -10.72 -8.68 -64.48
N LEU A 455 -11.77 -7.92 -64.17
CA LEU A 455 -12.94 -7.78 -65.03
C LEU A 455 -12.69 -6.87 -66.26
N SER A 456 -11.87 -5.82 -66.12
CA SER A 456 -11.67 -4.83 -67.18
C SER A 456 -10.43 -5.03 -68.06
N ARG A 457 -9.35 -5.69 -67.57
CA ARG A 457 -8.04 -5.73 -68.25
C ARG A 457 -7.40 -7.12 -68.42
N SER A 458 -7.99 -8.18 -67.87
CA SER A 458 -7.38 -9.53 -67.97
C SER A 458 -7.46 -10.11 -69.40
N MET A 459 -6.59 -11.07 -69.75
CA MET A 459 -6.66 -11.94 -70.95
C MET A 459 -7.12 -13.38 -70.62
N MET A 460 -7.57 -13.66 -69.39
CA MET A 460 -8.05 -14.99 -68.98
C MET A 460 -9.37 -15.42 -69.64
N ASP A 461 -9.72 -16.71 -69.66
CA ASP A 461 -11.04 -17.16 -70.08
C ASP A 461 -12.19 -16.53 -69.27
N PHE A 462 -13.27 -16.15 -69.96
CA PHE A 462 -14.45 -15.49 -69.38
C PHE A 462 -15.01 -16.26 -68.17
N ARG A 463 -15.06 -17.59 -68.25
CA ARG A 463 -15.58 -18.46 -67.17
C ARG A 463 -14.72 -18.39 -65.89
N LYS A 464 -13.39 -18.32 -66.03
CA LYS A 464 -12.46 -18.23 -64.90
C LYS A 464 -12.48 -16.83 -64.27
N ARG A 465 -12.62 -15.77 -65.08
CA ARG A 465 -12.75 -14.38 -64.57
C ARG A 465 -13.99 -14.20 -63.71
N THR A 466 -15.14 -14.68 -64.19
CA THR A 466 -16.40 -14.54 -63.47
C THR A 466 -16.41 -15.38 -62.19
N SER A 467 -15.82 -16.58 -62.23
CA SER A 467 -15.66 -17.43 -61.03
C SER A 467 -14.80 -16.77 -59.95
N ILE A 468 -13.64 -16.20 -60.32
CA ILE A 468 -12.74 -15.53 -59.36
C ILE A 468 -13.38 -14.25 -58.82
N ALA A 469 -14.05 -13.45 -59.66
CA ALA A 469 -14.73 -12.23 -59.23
C ALA A 469 -15.90 -12.51 -58.27
N LEU A 470 -16.65 -13.60 -58.49
CA LEU A 470 -17.69 -14.09 -57.58
C LEU A 470 -17.11 -14.60 -56.27
N TRP A 471 -15.95 -15.24 -56.31
CA TRP A 471 -15.27 -15.73 -55.10
C TRP A 471 -14.78 -14.56 -54.23
N ILE A 472 -14.17 -13.55 -54.86
CA ILE A 472 -13.77 -12.31 -54.17
C ILE A 472 -14.99 -11.59 -53.58
N SER A 473 -16.11 -11.50 -54.31
CA SER A 473 -17.32 -10.84 -53.80
C SER A 473 -17.98 -11.59 -52.64
N ARG A 474 -17.82 -12.91 -52.57
CA ARG A 474 -18.32 -13.74 -51.47
C ARG A 474 -17.46 -13.64 -50.20
N ILE A 475 -16.17 -13.38 -50.32
CA ILE A 475 -15.24 -13.33 -49.17
C ILE A 475 -15.14 -11.94 -48.57
N ASN A 476 -15.23 -10.89 -49.39
CA ASN A 476 -15.13 -9.49 -48.94
C ASN A 476 -15.98 -9.13 -47.70
N PRO A 477 -17.22 -9.64 -47.54
CA PRO A 477 -18.05 -9.37 -46.35
C PRO A 477 -17.53 -10.01 -45.05
N PHE A 478 -16.75 -11.09 -45.13
CA PHE A 478 -16.28 -11.86 -43.97
C PHE A 478 -14.90 -11.41 -43.46
N ILE A 479 -14.13 -10.69 -44.28
CA ILE A 479 -12.79 -10.20 -43.96
C ILE A 479 -12.76 -9.37 -42.65
N PRO A 480 -13.71 -8.44 -42.41
CA PRO A 480 -13.74 -7.69 -41.14
C PRO A 480 -13.95 -8.58 -39.91
N ALA A 481 -14.84 -9.58 -40.00
CA ALA A 481 -15.14 -10.48 -38.89
C ALA A 481 -13.96 -11.43 -38.59
N SER A 482 -13.32 -11.98 -39.62
CA SER A 482 -12.11 -12.80 -39.47
C SER A 482 -10.96 -12.00 -38.87
N GLY A 483 -10.80 -10.74 -39.28
CA GLY A 483 -9.79 -9.85 -38.71
C GLY A 483 -10.04 -9.50 -37.24
N MET A 484 -11.31 -9.24 -36.84
CA MET A 484 -11.65 -9.06 -35.42
C MET A 484 -11.31 -10.30 -34.58
N ALA A 485 -11.62 -11.50 -35.08
CA ALA A 485 -11.30 -12.74 -34.37
C ALA A 485 -9.79 -12.95 -34.18
N ILE A 486 -8.98 -12.66 -35.21
CA ILE A 486 -7.51 -12.70 -35.12
C ILE A 486 -6.98 -11.61 -34.19
N GLY A 487 -7.58 -10.41 -34.20
CA GLY A 487 -7.24 -9.32 -33.29
C GLY A 487 -7.49 -9.67 -31.83
N ILE A 488 -8.64 -10.29 -31.53
CA ILE A 488 -8.97 -10.78 -30.18
C ILE A 488 -8.01 -11.89 -29.76
N TRP A 489 -7.70 -12.82 -30.66
CA TRP A 489 -6.78 -13.92 -30.38
C TRP A 489 -5.34 -13.44 -30.11
N THR A 490 -4.84 -12.49 -30.91
CA THR A 490 -3.51 -11.90 -30.72
C THR A 490 -3.43 -11.02 -29.47
N ALA A 491 -4.47 -10.22 -29.18
CA ALA A 491 -4.55 -9.46 -27.94
C ALA A 491 -4.55 -10.39 -26.71
N ARG A 492 -5.26 -11.51 -26.77
CA ARG A 492 -5.27 -12.53 -25.72
C ARG A 492 -3.89 -13.15 -25.49
N GLN A 493 -3.19 -13.52 -26.55
CA GLN A 493 -1.84 -14.07 -26.45
C GLN A 493 -0.85 -13.06 -25.86
N LEU A 494 -0.92 -11.79 -26.26
CA LEU A 494 -0.08 -10.74 -25.70
C LEU A 494 -0.31 -10.57 -24.19
N ILE A 495 -1.57 -10.53 -23.75
CA ILE A 495 -1.94 -10.43 -22.32
C ILE A 495 -1.50 -11.67 -21.53
N GLU A 496 -1.46 -12.86 -22.13
CA GLU A 496 -0.98 -14.08 -21.47
C GLU A 496 0.56 -14.12 -21.34
N THR A 497 1.30 -13.32 -22.12
CA THR A 497 2.78 -13.30 -22.15
C THR A 497 3.45 -12.11 -21.45
N THR A 498 2.69 -11.05 -21.17
CA THR A 498 3.10 -9.88 -20.35
C THR A 498 2.49 -9.98 -18.97
#